data_AF-A0AAI8DGH6-F1
#
_entry.id   AF-A0AAI8DGH6-F1
#
_cell.length_a   1.000
_cell.length_b   1.000
_cell.length_c   1.000
_cell.angle_alpha   90.00
_cell.angle_beta   90.00
_cell.angle_gamma   90.00
#
_symmetry.space_group_name_H-M   'P 1'
#
loop_
_entity.id
_entity.type
_entity.pdbx_description
1 polymer ?
#
loop_
_entity_poly.entity_id
_entity_poly.type
_entity_poly.pdbx_seq_one_letter_code
_entity_poly.pdbx_strand_id
1 'polypeptide(L)'
;MSNITNTEKRGYTITLITMILNILILGVILVKFFIEVPVSTAFDLRDAVFYYLICFTIQSLLTIVFFIFVLRFVKNIKKKDFFNSGNYNKIFHSSIIIMIYATLNSMKSLIGVDIIYKDLLDTAPFTSVLLLNIALMMLNFLAIYDESESMKEEHDLTV
;
A
#
# COMPACT_ATOMS: atom_id res chain seq x y z
N MET A 1 6.19 -30.37 7.68
CA MET A 1 5.75 -29.55 6.53
C MET A 1 4.33 -29.09 6.86
N SER A 2 4.13 -27.85 7.31
CA SER A 2 2.78 -27.37 7.62
C SER A 2 2.01 -27.17 6.32
N ASN A 3 0.82 -27.77 6.24
CA ASN A 3 -0.08 -27.60 5.11
C ASN A 3 -0.60 -26.16 5.15
N ILE A 4 0.00 -25.29 4.33
CA ILE A 4 -0.51 -23.94 4.06
C ILE A 4 -1.95 -24.10 3.61
N THR A 5 -2.90 -23.51 4.34
CA THR A 5 -4.32 -23.61 3.99
C THR A 5 -4.55 -22.86 2.68
N ASN A 6 -5.47 -23.37 1.83
CA ASN A 6 -5.71 -22.81 0.48
C ASN A 6 -6.05 -21.30 0.50
N THR A 7 -6.61 -20.80 1.59
CA THR A 7 -6.96 -19.39 1.82
C THR A 7 -5.73 -18.48 1.89
N GLU A 8 -4.67 -18.93 2.56
CA GLU A 8 -3.43 -18.15 2.76
C GLU A 8 -2.57 -18.07 1.48
N LYS A 9 -2.61 -19.14 0.66
CA LYS A 9 -1.99 -19.14 -0.67
C LYS A 9 -2.68 -18.15 -1.60
N ARG A 10 -4.01 -18.02 -1.51
CA ARG A 10 -4.81 -17.07 -2.27
C ARG A 10 -4.47 -15.61 -1.90
N GLY A 11 -4.40 -15.27 -0.61
CA GLY A 11 -4.08 -13.90 -0.16
C GLY A 11 -2.72 -13.39 -0.66
N TYR A 12 -1.68 -14.24 -0.60
CA TYR A 12 -0.35 -13.91 -1.14
C TYR A 12 -0.39 -13.69 -2.65
N THR A 13 -1.05 -14.58 -3.40
CA THR A 13 -1.16 -14.46 -4.86
C THR A 13 -1.95 -13.21 -5.26
N ILE A 14 -3.04 -12.88 -4.56
CA ILE A 14 -3.82 -11.65 -4.78
C ILE A 14 -2.95 -10.41 -4.54
N THR A 15 -2.20 -10.37 -3.44
CA THR A 15 -1.28 -9.26 -3.13
C THR A 15 -0.22 -9.09 -4.23
N LEU A 16 0.33 -10.19 -4.74
CA LEU A 16 1.36 -10.16 -5.78
C LEU A 16 0.79 -9.71 -7.14
N ILE A 17 -0.39 -10.21 -7.52
CA ILE A 17 -1.09 -9.78 -8.75
C ILE A 17 -1.42 -8.29 -8.68
N THR A 18 -1.96 -7.81 -7.54
CA THR A 18 -2.30 -6.40 -7.37
C THR A 18 -1.06 -5.50 -7.41
N MET A 19 0.08 -5.94 -6.87
CA MET A 19 1.36 -5.22 -6.99
C MET A 19 1.83 -5.09 -8.45
N ILE A 20 1.75 -6.17 -9.23
CA ILE A 20 2.13 -6.15 -10.66
C ILE A 20 1.22 -5.20 -11.44
N LEU A 21 -0.10 -5.32 -11.25
CA LEU A 21 -1.07 -4.43 -11.89
C LEU A 21 -0.83 -2.96 -11.52
N ASN A 22 -0.47 -2.68 -10.27
CA ASN A 22 -0.14 -1.33 -9.79
C ASN A 22 1.07 -0.74 -10.52
N ILE A 23 2.14 -1.53 -10.70
CA ILE A 23 3.34 -1.10 -11.44
C ILE A 23 3.01 -0.86 -12.92
N LEU A 24 2.16 -1.70 -13.53
CA LEU A 24 1.72 -1.51 -14.92
C LEU A 24 0.91 -0.21 -15.08
N ILE A 25 -0.03 0.05 -14.17
CA ILE A 25 -0.82 1.30 -14.15
C ILE A 25 0.10 2.52 -14.01
N LEU A 26 1.10 2.46 -13.12
CA LEU A 26 2.10 3.50 -12.97
C LEU A 26 2.84 3.77 -14.28
N GLY A 27 3.29 2.72 -14.97
CA GLY A 27 3.94 2.86 -16.28
C GLY A 27 3.05 3.55 -17.31
N VAL A 28 1.78 3.15 -17.40
CA VAL A 28 0.80 3.77 -18.32
C VAL A 28 0.57 5.25 -17.99
N ILE A 29 0.43 5.60 -16.71
CA ILE A 29 0.23 6.99 -16.26
C ILE A 29 1.45 7.84 -16.64
N LEU A 30 2.66 7.38 -16.33
CA LEU A 30 3.88 8.12 -16.63
C LEU A 30 4.08 8.32 -18.14
N VAL A 31 3.82 7.29 -18.95
CA VAL A 31 3.89 7.40 -20.42
C VAL A 31 2.90 8.44 -20.93
N LYS A 32 1.64 8.40 -20.48
CA LYS A 32 0.64 9.40 -20.87
C LYS A 32 1.04 10.81 -20.46
N PHE A 33 1.55 10.98 -19.24
CA PHE A 33 1.98 12.27 -18.74
C PHE A 33 3.10 12.86 -19.60
N PHE A 34 4.15 12.10 -19.92
CA PHE A 34 5.28 12.62 -20.71
C PHE A 34 5.01 12.73 -22.22
N ILE A 35 3.90 12.17 -22.72
CA ILE A 35 3.40 12.46 -24.07
C ILE A 35 2.74 13.85 -24.13
N GLU A 36 1.96 14.18 -23.10
CA GLU A 36 1.16 15.42 -23.07
C GLU A 36 1.93 16.63 -22.50
N VAL A 37 2.86 16.39 -21.58
CA VAL A 37 3.55 17.43 -20.82
C VAL A 37 5.01 17.56 -21.26
N PRO A 38 5.43 18.74 -21.75
CA PRO A 38 6.83 18.98 -22.09
C PRO A 38 7.74 18.74 -20.89
N VAL A 39 8.88 18.09 -21.12
CA VAL A 39 9.90 17.83 -20.09
C VAL A 39 10.37 19.13 -19.41
N SER A 40 10.46 20.24 -20.16
CA SER A 40 10.80 21.54 -19.60
C SER A 40 9.82 22.02 -18.54
N THR A 41 8.51 21.77 -18.71
CA THR A 41 7.46 22.11 -17.74
C THR A 41 7.46 21.14 -16.57
N ALA A 42 7.56 19.84 -16.86
CA ALA A 42 7.55 18.79 -15.84
C ALA A 42 8.72 18.90 -14.84
N PHE A 43 9.83 19.51 -15.25
CA PHE A 43 11.04 19.72 -14.44
C PHE A 43 11.35 21.19 -14.14
N ASP A 44 10.38 22.10 -14.31
CA ASP A 44 10.53 23.49 -13.89
C ASP A 44 10.15 23.66 -12.41
N LEU A 45 11.14 24.00 -11.58
CA LEU A 45 10.96 24.29 -10.15
C LEU A 45 10.02 25.47 -9.87
N ARG A 46 9.76 26.33 -10.87
CA ARG A 46 8.84 27.46 -10.74
C ARG A 46 7.40 27.06 -11.06
N ASP A 47 7.19 25.89 -11.66
CA ASP A 47 5.88 25.43 -12.08
C ASP A 47 5.24 24.51 -11.02
N ALA A 48 3.95 24.72 -10.74
CA ALA A 48 3.20 23.89 -9.81
C ALA A 48 3.11 22.41 -10.26
N VAL A 49 3.21 22.15 -11.58
CA VAL A 49 3.24 20.81 -12.17
C VAL A 49 4.40 19.98 -11.64
N PHE A 50 5.58 20.59 -11.42
CA PHE A 50 6.74 19.89 -10.85
C PHE A 50 6.44 19.35 -9.45
N TYR A 51 5.87 20.19 -8.58
CA TYR A 51 5.51 19.78 -7.21
C TYR A 51 4.40 18.72 -7.22
N TYR A 52 3.44 18.83 -8.14
CA TYR A 52 2.39 17.83 -8.30
C TYR A 52 2.95 16.47 -8.74
N LEU A 53 3.90 16.47 -9.67
CA LEU A 53 4.61 15.28 -10.13
C LEU A 53 5.48 14.66 -9.03
N ILE A 54 6.12 15.46 -8.18
CA ILE A 54 6.85 14.97 -7.00
C ILE A 54 5.89 14.27 -6.03
N CYS A 55 4.78 14.91 -5.68
CA CYS A 55 3.78 14.31 -4.79
C CYS A 55 3.30 12.97 -5.35
N PHE A 56 2.96 12.93 -6.65
CA PHE A 56 2.59 11.70 -7.34
C PHE A 56 3.69 10.62 -7.21
N THR A 57 4.94 10.97 -7.51
CA THR A 57 6.08 10.04 -7.48
C THR A 57 6.31 9.47 -6.08
N ILE A 58 6.28 10.32 -5.05
CA ILE A 58 6.44 9.88 -3.66
C ILE A 58 5.29 8.95 -3.27
N GLN A 59 4.04 9.29 -3.62
CA GLN A 59 2.88 8.43 -3.35
C GLN A 59 3.00 7.06 -4.03
N SER A 60 3.45 7.01 -5.29
CA SER A 60 3.70 5.75 -6.00
C SER A 60 4.79 4.92 -5.31
N LEU A 61 5.89 5.53 -4.90
CA LEU A 61 6.96 4.84 -4.17
C LEU A 61 6.48 4.31 -2.82
N LEU A 62 5.74 5.10 -2.05
CA LEU A 62 5.14 4.66 -0.78
C LEU A 62 4.22 3.46 -0.97
N THR A 63 3.44 3.43 -2.05
CA THR A 63 2.57 2.30 -2.39
C THR A 63 3.39 1.03 -2.64
N ILE A 64 4.51 1.13 -3.36
CA ILE A 64 5.43 -0.01 -3.60
C ILE A 64 6.04 -0.51 -2.28
N VAL A 65 6.50 0.40 -1.41
CA VAL A 65 7.07 0.01 -0.10
C VAL A 65 6.01 -0.67 0.77
N PHE A 66 4.78 -0.16 0.77
CA PHE A 66 3.66 -0.77 1.48
C PHE A 66 3.41 -2.20 1.00
N PHE A 67 3.38 -2.45 -0.32
CA PHE A 67 3.23 -3.80 -0.87
C PHE A 67 4.30 -4.77 -0.37
N ILE A 68 5.55 -4.33 -0.30
CA ILE A 68 6.66 -5.15 0.20
C ILE A 68 6.39 -5.56 1.65
N PHE A 69 5.88 -4.65 2.48
CA PHE A 69 5.51 -4.96 3.87
C PHE A 69 4.31 -5.89 3.97
N VAL A 70 3.27 -5.70 3.17
CA VAL A 70 2.11 -6.61 3.11
C VAL A 70 2.55 -8.03 2.73
N LEU A 71 3.37 -8.18 1.69
CA LEU A 71 3.89 -9.50 1.27
C LEU A 71 4.71 -10.19 2.37
N ARG A 72 5.55 -9.43 3.08
CA ARG A 72 6.32 -9.95 4.22
C ARG A 72 5.44 -10.35 5.39
N PHE A 73 4.39 -9.57 5.67
CA PHE A 73 3.42 -9.85 6.71
C PHE A 73 2.63 -11.13 6.41
N VAL A 74 2.06 -11.25 5.21
CA VAL A 74 1.33 -12.45 4.75
C VAL A 74 2.23 -13.69 4.78
N LYS A 75 3.54 -13.56 4.49
CA LYS A 75 4.48 -14.68 4.59
C LYS A 75 4.72 -15.15 6.02
N ASN A 76 4.69 -14.25 7.00
CA ASN A 76 4.95 -14.56 8.39
C ASN A 76 3.75 -15.19 9.10
N ILE A 77 2.53 -14.76 8.76
CA ILE A 77 1.29 -15.40 9.23
C ILE A 77 1.32 -16.92 8.93
N LYS A 78 1.81 -17.33 7.74
CA LYS A 78 1.93 -18.75 7.34
C LYS A 78 2.76 -19.63 8.29
N LYS A 79 3.57 -19.03 9.15
CA LYS A 79 4.41 -19.76 10.12
C LYS A 79 3.76 -19.87 11.51
N LYS A 80 2.54 -19.34 11.70
CA LYS A 80 1.92 -19.10 13.03
C LYS A 80 2.80 -18.28 13.98
N ASP A 81 3.80 -17.61 13.43
CA ASP A 81 4.74 -16.77 14.15
C ASP A 81 4.21 -15.35 14.18
N PHE A 82 2.99 -15.19 14.71
CA PHE A 82 2.25 -13.94 14.62
C PHE A 82 2.68 -12.93 15.70
N PHE A 83 2.76 -13.39 16.95
CA PHE A 83 3.06 -12.57 18.14
C PHE A 83 4.56 -12.34 18.33
N ASN A 84 5.25 -11.84 17.30
CA ASN A 84 6.64 -11.41 17.43
C ASN A 84 6.80 -9.91 17.17
N SER A 85 7.80 -9.32 17.82
CA SER A 85 8.14 -7.90 17.69
C SER A 85 8.45 -7.49 16.24
N GLY A 86 8.93 -8.42 15.42
CA GLY A 86 9.19 -8.21 14.00
C GLY A 86 7.92 -7.99 13.17
N ASN A 87 6.80 -8.61 13.52
CA ASN A 87 5.50 -8.40 12.87
C ASN A 87 4.85 -7.11 13.37
N TYR A 88 4.90 -6.86 14.68
CA TYR A 88 4.47 -5.58 15.25
C TYR A 88 5.15 -4.42 14.53
N ASN A 89 6.48 -4.45 14.39
CA ASN A 89 7.22 -3.42 13.69
C ASN A 89 6.74 -3.28 12.24
N LYS A 90 6.57 -4.38 11.48
CA LYS A 90 6.09 -4.29 10.09
C LYS A 90 4.72 -3.64 9.99
N ILE A 91 3.80 -4.00 10.87
CA ILE A 91 2.46 -3.40 10.93
C ILE A 91 2.56 -1.92 11.23
N PHE A 92 3.30 -1.55 12.27
CA PHE A 92 3.51 -0.18 12.68
C PHE A 92 4.07 0.67 11.52
N HIS A 93 5.12 0.20 10.85
CA HIS A 93 5.71 0.91 9.70
C HIS A 93 4.73 0.99 8.52
N SER A 94 3.94 -0.07 8.24
CA SER A 94 2.88 -0.02 7.23
C SER A 94 1.84 1.06 7.55
N SER A 95 1.41 1.17 8.81
CA SER A 95 0.46 2.20 9.26
C SER A 95 1.04 3.60 9.08
N ILE A 96 2.31 3.83 9.43
CA ILE A 96 2.99 5.11 9.20
C ILE A 96 3.04 5.46 7.71
N ILE A 97 3.35 4.49 6.83
CA ILE A 97 3.35 4.70 5.38
C ILE A 97 1.97 5.11 4.87
N ILE A 98 0.90 4.44 5.33
CA ILE A 98 -0.48 4.78 4.97
C ILE A 98 -0.83 6.20 5.43
N MET A 99 -0.44 6.58 6.65
CA MET A 99 -0.66 7.94 7.17
C MET A 99 0.06 8.99 6.32
N ILE A 100 1.33 8.77 5.97
CA ILE A 100 2.10 9.67 5.10
C ILE A 100 1.45 9.74 3.72
N TYR A 101 1.05 8.61 3.15
CA TYR A 101 0.38 8.54 1.84
C TYR A 101 -0.92 9.36 1.84
N ALA A 102 -1.77 9.17 2.85
CA ALA A 102 -3.04 9.89 2.97
C ALA A 102 -2.82 11.40 3.16
N THR A 103 -1.86 11.78 3.99
CA THR A 103 -1.49 13.19 4.21
C THR A 103 -1.00 13.83 2.91
N LEU A 104 -0.12 13.16 2.17
CA LEU A 104 0.33 13.63 0.86
C LEU A 104 -0.81 13.74 -0.14
N ASN A 105 -1.78 12.82 -0.12
CA ASN A 105 -2.95 12.89 -1.00
C ASN A 105 -3.78 14.14 -0.72
N SER A 106 -3.98 14.47 0.56
CA SER A 106 -4.65 15.70 0.98
C SER A 106 -3.83 16.96 0.65
N MET A 107 -2.51 16.92 0.77
CA MET A 107 -1.66 18.07 0.39
C MET A 107 -1.63 18.29 -1.13
N LYS A 108 -1.57 17.21 -1.90
CA LYS A 108 -1.55 17.24 -3.37
C LYS A 108 -2.79 17.93 -3.95
N SER A 109 -3.97 17.76 -3.34
CA SER A 109 -5.20 18.43 -3.80
C SER A 109 -5.18 19.95 -3.62
N LEU A 110 -4.30 20.47 -2.75
CA LEU A 110 -4.11 21.91 -2.51
C LEU A 110 -3.14 22.56 -3.52
N ILE A 111 -2.42 21.77 -4.31
CA ILE A 111 -1.53 22.30 -5.34
C ILE A 111 -2.39 22.81 -6.52
N GLY A 112 -2.27 24.10 -6.81
CA GLY A 112 -3.03 24.79 -7.85
C GLY A 112 -2.55 24.49 -9.27
N VAL A 113 -2.80 23.27 -9.75
CA VAL A 113 -2.58 22.87 -11.16
C VAL A 113 -3.90 22.78 -11.93
N ASP A 114 -3.82 22.92 -13.26
CA ASP A 114 -4.94 22.70 -14.18
C ASP A 114 -5.49 21.27 -14.03
N ILE A 115 -6.79 21.10 -14.33
CA ILE A 115 -7.50 19.83 -14.29
C ILE A 115 -6.84 18.77 -15.17
N ILE A 116 -6.25 19.18 -16.31
CA ILE A 116 -5.54 18.27 -17.22
C ILE A 116 -4.41 17.53 -16.50
N TYR A 117 -3.61 18.24 -15.69
CA TYR A 117 -2.52 17.62 -14.93
C TYR A 117 -3.02 16.74 -13.79
N LYS A 118 -4.18 17.08 -13.19
CA LYS A 118 -4.81 16.28 -12.15
C LYS A 118 -5.28 14.94 -12.70
N ASP A 119 -5.89 14.95 -13.88
CA ASP A 119 -6.38 13.77 -14.58
C ASP A 119 -5.22 12.89 -15.08
N LEU A 120 -4.15 13.51 -15.60
CA LEU A 120 -2.97 12.78 -16.06
C LEU A 120 -2.25 12.09 -14.91
N LEU A 121 -2.12 12.74 -13.75
CA LEU A 121 -1.43 12.20 -12.58
C LEU A 121 -2.43 11.77 -11.49
N ASP A 122 -3.51 11.09 -11.88
CA ASP A 122 -4.53 10.59 -10.96
C ASP A 122 -3.97 9.47 -10.06
N THR A 123 -4.22 9.58 -8.76
CA THR A 123 -3.80 8.62 -7.74
C THR A 123 -4.94 7.74 -7.23
N ALA A 124 -6.16 7.89 -7.73
CA ALA A 124 -7.30 7.06 -7.35
C ALA A 124 -7.08 5.56 -7.58
N PRO A 125 -6.44 5.10 -8.68
CA PRO A 125 -6.13 3.67 -8.84
C PRO A 125 -5.22 3.14 -7.75
N PHE A 126 -4.17 3.89 -7.37
CA PHE A 126 -3.24 3.50 -6.31
C PHE A 126 -3.93 3.47 -4.95
N THR A 127 -4.76 4.46 -4.66
CA THR A 127 -5.55 4.54 -3.42
C THR A 127 -6.48 3.35 -3.30
N SER A 128 -7.19 3.01 -4.38
CA SER A 128 -8.13 1.88 -4.39
C SER A 128 -7.44 0.55 -4.12
N VAL A 129 -6.26 0.35 -4.73
CA VAL A 129 -5.45 -0.85 -4.53
C VAL A 129 -4.85 -0.89 -3.12
N LEU A 130 -4.42 0.25 -2.58
CA LEU A 130 -3.95 0.37 -1.19
C LEU A 130 -5.05 -0.02 -0.20
N LEU A 131 -6.27 0.51 -0.37
CA LEU A 131 -7.44 0.17 0.46
C LEU A 131 -7.78 -1.33 0.43
N LEU A 132 -7.73 -1.96 -0.75
CA LEU A 132 -7.92 -3.40 -0.88
C LEU A 132 -6.91 -4.20 -0.04
N ASN A 133 -5.64 -3.78 -0.06
CA ASN A 133 -4.59 -4.46 0.69
C ASN A 133 -4.69 -4.19 2.21
N ILE A 134 -5.14 -3.01 2.62
CA ILE A 134 -5.50 -2.72 4.02
C ILE A 134 -6.63 -3.64 4.47
N ALA A 135 -7.68 -3.82 3.66
CA ALA A 135 -8.77 -4.73 3.98
C ALA A 135 -8.27 -6.18 4.14
N LEU A 136 -7.37 -6.64 3.27
CA LEU A 136 -6.73 -7.96 3.42
C LEU A 136 -5.90 -8.06 4.71
N MET A 137 -5.18 -7.01 5.11
CA MET A 137 -4.48 -6.98 6.39
C MET A 137 -5.45 -7.07 7.57
N MET A 138 -6.57 -6.34 7.54
CA MET A 138 -7.60 -6.39 8.58
C MET A 138 -8.24 -7.78 8.71
N LEU A 139 -8.55 -8.43 7.59
CA LEU A 139 -9.06 -9.80 7.60
C LEU A 139 -8.06 -10.78 8.20
N ASN A 140 -6.77 -10.61 7.91
CA ASN A 140 -5.74 -11.38 8.57
C ASN A 140 -5.78 -11.12 10.07
N PHE A 141 -5.75 -9.85 10.52
CA PHE A 141 -5.82 -9.48 11.95
C PHE A 141 -6.97 -10.13 12.70
N LEU A 142 -8.16 -10.21 12.08
CA LEU A 142 -9.30 -10.89 12.66
C LEU A 142 -9.01 -12.38 12.92
N ALA A 143 -8.40 -13.07 11.96
CA ALA A 143 -8.03 -14.48 12.13
C ALA A 143 -7.02 -14.69 13.28
N ILE A 144 -6.09 -13.75 13.52
CA ILE A 144 -5.19 -13.87 14.67
C ILE A 144 -5.88 -13.48 15.97
N TYR A 145 -6.81 -12.52 15.93
CA TYR A 145 -7.62 -12.22 17.11
C TYR A 145 -8.36 -13.49 17.57
N ASP A 146 -9.01 -14.22 16.65
CA ASP A 146 -9.71 -15.47 16.95
C ASP A 146 -8.74 -16.54 17.52
N GLU A 147 -7.57 -16.73 16.90
CA GLU A 147 -6.56 -17.67 17.41
C GLU A 147 -6.02 -17.23 18.79
N SER A 148 -5.89 -15.91 19.03
CA SER A 148 -5.50 -15.34 20.32
C SER A 148 -6.54 -15.59 21.41
N GLU A 149 -7.83 -15.46 21.09
CA GLU A 149 -8.90 -15.76 22.04
C GLU A 149 -8.92 -17.24 22.37
N SER A 150 -8.83 -18.12 21.36
CA SER A 150 -8.79 -19.57 21.62
C SER A 150 -7.63 -19.98 22.52
N MET A 151 -6.47 -19.33 22.38
CA MET A 151 -5.31 -19.58 23.25
C MET A 151 -5.53 -19.07 24.68
N LYS A 152 -6.24 -17.95 24.86
CA LYS A 152 -6.59 -17.44 26.19
C LYS A 152 -7.60 -18.36 26.89
N GLU A 153 -8.58 -18.87 26.15
CA GLU A 153 -9.56 -19.83 26.66
C GLU A 153 -8.92 -21.18 27.01
N GLU A 154 -7.95 -21.66 26.22
CA GLU A 154 -7.28 -22.96 26.44
C GLU A 154 -6.24 -22.93 27.58
N HIS A 155 -5.65 -21.75 27.86
CA HIS A 155 -4.59 -21.61 28.87
C HIS A 155 -5.03 -20.94 30.19
N ASP A 156 -6.30 -20.61 30.36
CA ASP A 156 -6.84 -19.90 31.55
C ASP A 156 -5.94 -18.71 31.98
N LEU A 157 -5.40 -18.00 30.97
CA LEU A 157 -4.62 -16.79 31.17
C LEU A 157 -5.60 -15.61 31.20
N THR A 158 -6.38 -15.52 32.28
CA THR A 158 -6.96 -14.25 32.70
C THR A 158 -5.80 -13.28 32.95
N VAL A 159 -5.69 -12.27 32.09
CA VAL A 159 -4.85 -11.08 32.35
C VAL A 159 -5.34 -10.39 33.60
#